data_AF-A0A010R1E5-F1
#
_entry.id   AF-A0A010R1E5-F1
#
_cell.length_a   1.000
_cell.length_b   1.000
_cell.length_c   1.000
_cell.angle_alpha   90.00
_cell.angle_beta   90.00
_cell.angle_gamma   90.00
#
_symmetry.space_group_name_H-M   'P 1'
#
loop_
_entity.id
_entity.type
_entity.pdbx_description
1 polymer ?
#
loop_
_entity_poly.entity_id
_entity_poly.type
_entity_poly.pdbx_seq_one_letter_code
_entity_poly.pdbx_strand_id
1 'polypeptide(L)'
;MQTHDAYDRFTELCRHSDKYPQVQLRNQQPHEALYGEKQYESLQERECSLFDRAASVITFWETGRRNQFLEEEEAIWDMETLWLHLHRGDQDPHVRHVFVGADNSRSPLSCSMDMFKLVCSYHQVNPAFLEPVHAFGRQKEPLDLCLAQFKGCDTLSCPAEGLPELPKLGRSGREIQLSYLLRSVESSESGNGVWDWQIRQVANYHSFDVETGRAFWFTIKADDAFEDRIKKISPLLRIPAKTETKDGDVSLYLQASLATHLVYLSWCDENWRQFINETEAEIRTIVTPATKAIVDDLIDKESSFLSAYPKPLRDSRNPTMYSQSQSMSGNLATTINSEKNKMSMLSRMTNGTSSTLSSWLRQEKSKHADPELGGQYPTCDTTDTSSQPPQPDTWETLNQFRFKDIQTLHKHSDIIHRASLALELDIGVLGDICDYYSQIAATEFRGKAACEVSICSFIKEMQVITDKTLKETTSMHVITIATLIFLPATFVATFFQSGVLLWNEDRAESMKEPFIWKRDNLMLFLSFCGPLTAATIGGWLFMCVRLRRSARRGR
;
A
#
# COMPACT_ATOMS: atom_id res chain seq x y z
N MET A 1 -40.25 24.99 -31.48
CA MET A 1 -39.06 24.21 -31.08
C MET A 1 -39.56 23.00 -30.32
N GLN A 2 -39.57 21.82 -30.95
CA GLN A 2 -39.90 20.58 -30.25
C GLN A 2 -38.84 20.36 -29.18
N THR A 3 -39.24 20.38 -27.91
CA THR A 3 -38.43 19.89 -26.80
C THR A 3 -38.10 18.43 -27.09
N HIS A 4 -36.88 18.14 -27.56
CA HIS A 4 -36.40 16.77 -27.63
C HIS A 4 -36.51 16.15 -26.24
N ASP A 5 -37.12 14.97 -26.16
CA ASP A 5 -37.20 14.18 -24.92
C ASP A 5 -35.77 13.98 -24.39
N ALA A 6 -35.56 14.15 -23.08
CA ALA A 6 -34.24 13.98 -22.46
C ALA A 6 -33.68 12.57 -22.72
N TYR A 7 -34.57 11.59 -22.82
CA TYR A 7 -34.24 10.22 -23.19
C TYR A 7 -33.77 10.08 -24.65
N ASP A 8 -34.35 10.83 -25.59
CA ASP A 8 -33.91 10.79 -26.99
C ASP A 8 -32.50 11.37 -27.12
N ARG A 9 -32.21 12.47 -26.41
CA ARG A 9 -30.86 13.04 -26.32
C ARG A 9 -29.86 12.06 -25.70
N PHE A 10 -30.24 11.39 -24.62
CA PHE A 10 -29.43 10.36 -23.98
C PHE A 10 -29.13 9.19 -24.92
N THR A 11 -30.15 8.69 -25.62
CA THR A 11 -30.01 7.58 -26.57
C THR A 11 -29.07 7.97 -27.72
N GLU A 12 -29.21 9.18 -28.24
CA GLU A 12 -28.33 9.70 -29.30
C GLU A 12 -26.88 9.87 -28.82
N LEU A 13 -26.68 10.32 -27.58
CA LEU A 13 -25.36 10.37 -26.97
C LEU A 13 -24.73 8.97 -26.88
N CYS A 14 -25.50 7.94 -26.51
CA CYS A 14 -24.99 6.58 -26.45
C CYS A 14 -24.60 6.04 -27.85
N ARG A 15 -25.36 6.39 -28.89
CA ARG A 15 -25.01 6.06 -30.29
C ARG A 15 -23.69 6.71 -30.72
N HIS A 16 -23.38 7.88 -30.17
CA HIS A 16 -22.11 8.59 -30.36
C HIS A 16 -21.11 8.33 -29.22
N SER A 17 -21.12 7.12 -28.66
CA SER A 17 -20.18 6.72 -27.61
C SER A 17 -18.72 6.78 -28.05
N ASP A 18 -18.44 6.72 -29.36
CA ASP A 18 -17.11 6.94 -29.93
C ASP A 18 -16.45 8.26 -29.50
N LYS A 19 -17.27 9.27 -29.18
CA LYS A 19 -16.88 10.60 -28.71
C LYS A 19 -16.68 10.71 -27.19
N TYR A 20 -16.91 9.67 -26.41
CA TYR A 20 -16.63 9.70 -24.97
C TYR A 20 -15.14 9.99 -24.72
N PRO A 21 -14.77 10.91 -23.80
CA PRO A 21 -15.60 11.69 -22.86
C PRO A 21 -15.97 13.12 -23.31
N GLN A 22 -15.81 13.49 -24.58
CA GLN A 22 -16.04 14.85 -25.10
C GLN A 22 -17.51 15.30 -25.03
N VAL A 23 -18.44 14.35 -25.00
CA VAL A 23 -19.88 14.62 -24.96
C VAL A 23 -20.49 13.94 -23.74
N GLN A 24 -21.14 14.73 -22.89
CA GLN A 24 -21.92 14.25 -21.75
C GLN A 24 -23.33 14.82 -21.77
N LEU A 25 -24.25 14.14 -21.09
CA LEU A 25 -25.66 14.53 -21.03
C LEU A 25 -25.82 15.85 -20.25
N ARG A 26 -25.01 16.01 -19.19
CA ARG A 26 -24.91 17.25 -18.42
C ARG A 26 -24.08 18.29 -19.19
N ASN A 27 -24.48 19.55 -19.05
CA ASN A 27 -23.68 20.67 -19.54
C ASN A 27 -22.35 20.76 -18.78
N GLN A 28 -21.25 20.63 -19.51
CA GLN A 28 -19.90 20.72 -18.98
C GLN A 28 -19.46 22.19 -18.88
N GLN A 29 -18.76 22.52 -17.80
CA GLN A 29 -18.03 23.79 -17.71
C GLN A 29 -16.85 23.78 -18.69
N PRO A 30 -16.37 24.94 -19.19
CA PRO A 30 -15.29 24.98 -20.18
C PRO A 30 -14.02 24.23 -19.77
N HIS A 31 -13.67 24.25 -18.49
CA HIS A 31 -12.51 23.51 -17.97
C HIS A 31 -12.73 21.99 -17.93
N GLU A 32 -13.97 21.54 -17.68
CA GLU A 32 -14.35 20.12 -17.72
C GLU A 32 -14.31 19.60 -19.17
N ALA A 33 -14.80 20.41 -20.12
CA ALA A 33 -14.76 20.09 -21.55
C ALA A 33 -13.32 19.95 -22.07
N LEU A 34 -12.44 20.92 -21.75
CA LEU A 34 -11.02 20.85 -22.11
C LEU A 34 -10.32 19.64 -21.47
N TYR A 35 -10.67 19.32 -20.22
CA TYR A 35 -10.14 18.13 -19.56
C TYR A 35 -10.62 16.85 -20.26
N GLY A 36 -11.89 16.77 -20.65
CA GLY A 36 -12.45 15.66 -21.44
C GLY A 36 -11.75 15.51 -22.80
N GLU A 37 -11.42 16.61 -23.47
CA GLU A 37 -10.68 16.59 -24.73
C GLU A 37 -9.28 15.96 -24.59
N LYS A 38 -8.53 16.35 -23.54
CA LYS A 38 -7.23 15.72 -23.27
C LYS A 38 -7.33 14.24 -22.95
N GLN A 39 -8.36 13.84 -22.22
CA GLN A 39 -8.59 12.44 -21.89
C GLN A 39 -9.00 11.62 -23.11
N TYR A 40 -9.77 12.22 -24.03
CA TYR A 40 -10.10 11.64 -25.31
C TYR A 40 -8.85 11.34 -26.15
N GLU A 41 -7.98 12.35 -26.31
CA GLU A 41 -6.70 12.20 -27.03
C GLU A 41 -5.83 11.10 -26.39
N SER A 42 -5.67 11.13 -25.06
CA SER A 42 -4.88 10.13 -24.33
C SER A 42 -5.42 8.70 -24.51
N LEU A 43 -6.74 8.52 -24.56
CA LEU A 43 -7.35 7.22 -24.83
C LEU A 43 -7.04 6.73 -26.25
N GLN A 44 -7.12 7.60 -27.25
CA GLN A 44 -6.81 7.26 -28.65
C GLN A 44 -5.34 6.87 -28.81
N GLU A 45 -4.42 7.66 -28.24
CA GLU A 45 -2.98 7.38 -28.29
C GLU A 45 -2.63 6.03 -27.68
N ARG A 46 -3.38 5.63 -26.64
CA ARG A 46 -3.11 4.41 -25.88
C ARG A 46 -3.95 3.21 -26.29
N GLU A 47 -4.85 3.30 -27.27
CA GLU A 47 -5.80 2.24 -27.64
C GLU A 47 -5.13 0.85 -27.72
N CYS A 48 -4.10 0.71 -28.55
CA CYS A 48 -3.41 -0.57 -28.78
C CYS A 48 -2.59 -1.08 -27.58
N SER A 49 -2.28 -0.20 -26.63
CA SER A 49 -1.56 -0.54 -25.41
C SER A 49 -2.49 -0.84 -24.25
N LEU A 50 -3.66 -0.18 -24.19
CA LEU A 50 -4.58 -0.23 -23.07
C LEU A 50 -5.68 -1.27 -23.27
N PHE A 51 -6.11 -1.52 -24.51
CA PHE A 51 -7.25 -2.38 -24.83
C PHE A 51 -6.85 -3.56 -25.74
N ASP A 52 -7.45 -4.72 -25.49
CA ASP A 52 -7.39 -5.89 -26.37
C ASP A 52 -8.71 -6.05 -27.14
N ARG A 53 -8.67 -5.72 -28.42
CA ARG A 53 -9.81 -5.87 -29.32
C ARG A 53 -10.15 -7.34 -29.61
N ALA A 54 -9.18 -8.25 -29.54
CA ALA A 54 -9.38 -9.66 -29.89
C ALA A 54 -9.97 -10.47 -28.74
N ALA A 55 -9.64 -10.12 -27.50
CA ALA A 55 -10.09 -10.80 -26.28
C ALA A 55 -11.18 -10.00 -25.53
N SER A 56 -12.09 -9.36 -26.27
CA SER A 56 -13.08 -8.46 -25.66
C SER A 56 -14.15 -9.22 -24.87
N VAL A 57 -14.21 -8.95 -23.56
CA VAL A 57 -15.20 -9.43 -22.60
C VAL A 57 -15.46 -8.37 -21.54
N ILE A 58 -16.73 -8.12 -21.25
CA ILE A 58 -17.17 -7.30 -20.11
C ILE A 58 -18.17 -8.11 -19.31
N THR A 59 -17.91 -8.25 -18.02
CA THR A 59 -18.75 -9.05 -17.13
C THR A 59 -19.69 -8.16 -16.34
N PHE A 60 -20.97 -8.55 -16.29
CA PHE A 60 -22.03 -7.84 -15.57
C PHE A 60 -22.56 -8.68 -14.41
N TRP A 61 -22.85 -8.00 -13.29
CA TRP A 61 -23.65 -8.54 -12.20
C TRP A 61 -24.70 -7.51 -11.76
N GLU A 62 -25.99 -7.91 -11.71
CA GLU A 62 -27.11 -6.97 -11.60
C GLU A 62 -28.25 -7.46 -10.67
N THR A 63 -28.95 -6.52 -10.00
CA THR A 63 -30.12 -6.80 -9.13
C THR A 63 -31.29 -5.82 -9.36
N GLY A 64 -32.57 -6.21 -9.24
CA GLY A 64 -33.73 -5.28 -9.38
C GLY A 64 -35.15 -5.87 -9.57
N ARG A 65 -36.17 -4.98 -9.62
CA ARG A 65 -37.65 -5.26 -9.65
C ARG A 65 -38.13 -6.27 -10.71
N ARG A 66 -37.35 -6.52 -11.77
CA ARG A 66 -37.64 -7.46 -12.86
C ARG A 66 -36.38 -8.20 -13.30
N ASN A 67 -35.56 -8.64 -12.36
CA ASN A 67 -34.57 -9.65 -12.63
C ASN A 67 -35.28 -10.95 -13.09
N GLN A 68 -35.59 -11.05 -14.38
CA GLN A 68 -35.72 -12.33 -15.10
C GLN A 68 -34.35 -13.02 -15.15
N PHE A 69 -33.28 -12.23 -15.10
CA PHE A 69 -31.94 -12.68 -14.81
C PHE A 69 -31.91 -12.98 -13.32
N LEU A 70 -31.73 -14.25 -12.97
CA LEU A 70 -31.29 -14.63 -11.64
C LEU A 70 -30.04 -13.79 -11.27
N GLU A 71 -29.52 -13.97 -10.06
CA GLU A 71 -28.22 -13.45 -9.63
C GLU A 71 -27.06 -14.10 -10.45
N GLU A 72 -27.22 -14.16 -11.77
CA GLU A 72 -26.41 -14.81 -12.79
C GLU A 72 -25.58 -13.75 -13.49
N GLU A 73 -24.32 -14.09 -13.63
CA GLU A 73 -23.31 -13.32 -14.32
C GLU A 73 -23.56 -13.36 -15.82
N GLU A 74 -23.45 -12.20 -16.48
CA GLU A 74 -23.53 -12.11 -17.94
C GLU A 74 -22.20 -11.60 -18.49
N ALA A 75 -21.44 -12.49 -19.12
CA ALA A 75 -20.23 -12.15 -19.85
C ALA A 75 -20.58 -11.77 -21.29
N ILE A 76 -20.31 -10.52 -21.67
CA ILE A 76 -20.65 -9.95 -22.98
C ILE A 76 -19.39 -9.76 -23.80
N TRP A 77 -19.39 -10.30 -25.02
CA TRP A 77 -18.19 -10.42 -25.87
C TRP A 77 -18.18 -9.49 -27.08
N ASP A 78 -19.30 -8.82 -27.37
CA ASP A 78 -19.46 -8.00 -28.57
C ASP A 78 -20.32 -6.74 -28.34
N MET A 79 -20.17 -5.78 -29.25
CA MET A 79 -20.84 -4.48 -29.18
C MET A 79 -22.36 -4.55 -29.35
N GLU A 80 -22.88 -5.47 -30.16
CA GLU A 80 -24.31 -5.56 -30.44
C GLU A 80 -25.06 -6.10 -29.23
N THR A 81 -24.54 -7.18 -28.64
CA THR A 81 -25.05 -7.76 -27.40
C THR A 81 -24.94 -6.75 -26.25
N LEU A 82 -23.82 -6.01 -26.14
CA LEU A 82 -23.66 -4.95 -25.14
C LEU A 82 -24.71 -3.84 -25.31
N TRP A 83 -24.95 -3.39 -26.54
CA TRP A 83 -25.95 -2.36 -26.83
C TRP A 83 -27.35 -2.82 -26.40
N LEU A 84 -27.72 -4.06 -26.77
CA LEU A 84 -29.00 -4.67 -26.41
C LEU A 84 -29.15 -4.86 -24.90
N HIS A 85 -28.07 -5.25 -24.21
CA HIS A 85 -28.02 -5.42 -22.76
C HIS A 85 -28.26 -4.11 -22.02
N LEU A 86 -27.60 -3.04 -22.46
CA LEU A 86 -27.74 -1.73 -21.83
C LEU A 86 -29.10 -1.08 -22.15
N HIS A 87 -29.63 -1.24 -23.36
CA HIS A 87 -30.89 -0.61 -23.81
C HIS A 87 -32.11 -1.54 -23.73
N ARG A 88 -32.18 -2.36 -22.68
CA ARG A 88 -33.39 -3.15 -22.40
C ARG A 88 -34.60 -2.22 -22.22
N GLY A 89 -35.79 -2.71 -22.57
CA GLY A 89 -37.02 -1.90 -22.58
C GLY A 89 -37.58 -1.53 -21.20
N ASP A 90 -36.87 -1.89 -20.13
CA ASP A 90 -37.19 -1.61 -18.74
C ASP A 90 -36.32 -0.50 -18.15
N GLN A 91 -36.55 -0.20 -16.86
CA GLN A 91 -35.67 0.70 -16.12
C GLN A 91 -34.35 -0.01 -15.82
N ASP A 92 -33.30 0.75 -15.51
CA ASP A 92 -32.02 0.16 -15.11
C ASP A 92 -32.18 -0.83 -13.93
N PRO A 93 -31.20 -1.70 -13.70
CA PRO A 93 -31.09 -2.46 -12.45
C PRO A 93 -30.82 -1.54 -11.25
N HIS A 94 -31.25 -1.96 -10.07
CA HIS A 94 -31.02 -1.20 -8.82
C HIS A 94 -29.54 -1.17 -8.47
N VAL A 95 -28.85 -2.29 -8.60
CA VAL A 95 -27.40 -2.34 -8.48
C VAL A 95 -26.83 -2.99 -9.73
N ARG A 96 -25.83 -2.37 -10.35
CA ARG A 96 -25.07 -2.92 -11.47
C ARG A 96 -23.59 -2.85 -11.15
N HIS A 97 -22.92 -3.98 -11.30
CA HIS A 97 -21.47 -4.08 -11.33
C HIS A 97 -21.01 -4.42 -12.74
N VAL A 98 -19.98 -3.72 -13.19
CA VAL A 98 -19.28 -3.97 -14.45
C VAL A 98 -17.83 -4.26 -14.11
N PHE A 99 -17.33 -5.41 -14.56
CA PHE A 99 -15.96 -5.83 -14.36
C PHE A 99 -15.25 -5.87 -15.72
N VAL A 100 -14.05 -5.27 -15.76
CA VAL A 100 -13.14 -5.36 -16.90
C VAL A 100 -11.82 -5.95 -16.41
N GLY A 101 -11.53 -7.13 -16.95
CA GLY A 101 -10.36 -7.94 -16.67
C GLY A 101 -9.13 -7.60 -17.52
N ALA A 102 -8.06 -8.34 -17.28
CA ALA A 102 -6.90 -8.47 -18.17
C ALA A 102 -6.24 -9.82 -17.88
N ASP A 103 -5.48 -10.41 -18.81
CA ASP A 103 -4.80 -11.70 -18.57
C ASP A 103 -3.82 -11.66 -17.38
N ASN A 104 -3.22 -10.49 -17.14
CA ASN A 104 -2.37 -10.19 -16.00
C ASN A 104 -2.27 -8.66 -15.83
N SER A 105 -1.69 -8.20 -14.72
CA SER A 105 -1.65 -6.78 -14.36
C SER A 105 -0.82 -5.87 -15.30
N ARG A 106 -0.19 -6.43 -16.34
CA ARG A 106 0.58 -5.70 -17.35
C ARG A 106 0.13 -6.04 -18.77
N SER A 107 -0.99 -6.74 -18.94
CA SER A 107 -1.64 -6.93 -20.23
C SER A 107 -2.60 -5.78 -20.52
N PRO A 108 -2.93 -5.54 -21.81
CA PRO A 108 -4.10 -4.75 -22.17
C PRO A 108 -5.35 -5.29 -21.48
N LEU A 109 -6.30 -4.40 -21.21
CA LEU A 109 -7.62 -4.75 -20.70
C LEU A 109 -8.33 -5.64 -21.72
N SER A 110 -8.97 -6.70 -21.24
CA SER A 110 -9.71 -7.67 -22.06
C SER A 110 -11.03 -7.08 -22.56
N CYS A 111 -11.04 -5.86 -23.11
CA CYS A 111 -12.20 -5.23 -23.72
C CYS A 111 -11.74 -4.30 -24.86
N SER A 112 -12.61 -4.05 -25.83
CA SER A 112 -12.35 -3.05 -26.87
C SER A 112 -12.61 -1.64 -26.34
N MET A 113 -11.90 -0.65 -26.90
CA MET A 113 -12.12 0.76 -26.56
C MET A 113 -13.57 1.18 -26.83
N ASP A 114 -14.21 0.66 -27.88
CA ASP A 114 -15.60 0.98 -28.23
C ASP A 114 -16.59 0.46 -27.17
N MET A 115 -16.40 -0.77 -26.68
CA MET A 115 -17.22 -1.33 -25.61
C MET A 115 -17.04 -0.55 -24.30
N PHE A 116 -15.80 -0.23 -23.95
CA PHE A 116 -15.47 0.59 -22.79
C PHE A 116 -16.16 1.96 -22.86
N LYS A 117 -16.01 2.66 -23.99
CA LYS A 117 -16.65 3.95 -24.24
C LYS A 117 -18.17 3.88 -24.20
N LEU A 118 -18.77 2.80 -24.71
CA LEU A 118 -20.22 2.62 -24.65
C LEU A 118 -20.71 2.47 -23.20
N VAL A 119 -20.05 1.66 -22.37
CA VAL A 119 -20.36 1.55 -20.93
C VAL A 119 -20.23 2.91 -20.26
N CYS A 120 -19.12 3.61 -20.50
CA CYS A 120 -18.87 4.94 -19.94
C CYS A 120 -19.92 5.97 -20.36
N SER A 121 -20.30 6.02 -21.64
CA SER A 121 -21.36 6.90 -22.14
C SER A 121 -22.72 6.55 -21.56
N TYR A 122 -23.09 5.26 -21.53
CA TYR A 122 -24.39 4.85 -21.01
C TYR A 122 -24.56 5.20 -19.52
N HIS A 123 -23.50 5.01 -18.74
CA HIS A 123 -23.50 5.30 -17.30
C HIS A 123 -23.05 6.72 -16.94
N GLN A 124 -22.78 7.58 -17.94
CA GLN A 124 -22.32 8.96 -17.74
C GLN A 124 -21.07 9.05 -16.83
N VAL A 125 -20.16 8.09 -16.99
CA VAL A 125 -18.94 7.97 -16.17
C VAL A 125 -18.11 9.24 -16.27
N ASN A 126 -17.75 9.80 -15.12
CA ASN A 126 -16.97 11.04 -15.05
C ASN A 126 -15.61 10.85 -15.77
N PRO A 127 -15.15 11.81 -16.61
CA PRO A 127 -13.89 11.64 -17.34
C PRO A 127 -12.68 11.49 -16.43
N ALA A 128 -12.76 11.94 -15.17
CA ALA A 128 -11.70 11.76 -14.18
C ALA A 128 -11.44 10.28 -13.84
N PHE A 129 -12.37 9.36 -14.10
CA PHE A 129 -12.13 7.93 -13.96
C PHE A 129 -11.06 7.42 -14.95
N LEU A 130 -10.76 8.16 -16.01
CA LEU A 130 -9.70 7.78 -16.94
C LEU A 130 -8.31 7.88 -16.32
N GLU A 131 -8.10 8.74 -15.31
CA GLU A 131 -6.82 8.81 -14.59
C GLU A 131 -6.40 7.47 -13.98
N PRO A 132 -7.26 6.76 -13.22
CA PRO A 132 -6.92 5.43 -12.73
C PRO A 132 -6.95 4.35 -13.80
N VAL A 133 -7.71 4.51 -14.89
CA VAL A 133 -7.67 3.56 -16.03
C VAL A 133 -6.30 3.59 -16.72
N HIS A 134 -5.66 4.77 -16.81
CA HIS A 134 -4.34 4.92 -17.44
C HIS A 134 -3.22 4.17 -16.71
N ALA A 135 -3.42 3.75 -15.46
CA ALA A 135 -2.45 2.92 -14.75
C ALA A 135 -2.37 1.48 -15.32
N PHE A 136 -3.32 1.08 -16.18
CA PHE A 136 -3.41 -0.26 -16.76
C PHE A 136 -2.87 -0.33 -18.20
N GLY A 137 -2.83 -1.55 -18.74
CA GLY A 137 -2.39 -1.83 -20.10
C GLY A 137 -0.99 -2.43 -20.20
N ARG A 138 -0.53 -2.61 -21.43
CA ARG A 138 0.79 -3.13 -21.78
C ARG A 138 1.89 -2.23 -21.24
N GLN A 139 2.60 -2.71 -20.24
CA GLN A 139 3.66 -1.96 -19.56
C GLN A 139 4.87 -2.84 -19.21
N LYS A 140 6.07 -2.28 -19.39
CA LYS A 140 7.33 -2.94 -19.00
C LYS A 140 7.56 -2.82 -17.48
N GLU A 141 7.31 -1.63 -16.95
CA GLU A 141 7.37 -1.29 -15.53
C GLU A 141 5.99 -0.83 -15.05
N PRO A 142 5.66 -0.96 -13.74
CA PRO A 142 4.41 -0.45 -13.22
C PRO A 142 4.28 1.07 -13.43
N LEU A 143 3.23 1.50 -14.13
CA LEU A 143 2.87 2.91 -14.29
C LEU A 143 2.19 3.45 -13.02
N ASP A 144 2.26 4.77 -12.85
CA ASP A 144 1.54 5.53 -11.83
C ASP A 144 1.71 5.02 -10.39
N LEU A 145 2.76 4.25 -10.11
CA LEU A 145 3.05 3.72 -8.77
C LEU A 145 3.13 4.81 -7.70
N CYS A 146 3.48 6.04 -8.10
CA CYS A 146 3.64 7.19 -7.23
C CYS A 146 2.43 8.14 -7.18
N LEU A 147 1.33 7.83 -7.86
CA LEU A 147 0.16 8.70 -7.94
C LEU A 147 -0.99 8.19 -7.07
N ALA A 148 -1.39 8.99 -6.08
CA ALA A 148 -2.66 8.80 -5.40
C ALA A 148 -3.77 9.33 -6.30
N GLN A 149 -4.84 8.57 -6.44
CA GLN A 149 -5.95 8.93 -7.30
C GLN A 149 -7.25 8.72 -6.53
N PHE A 150 -7.87 9.84 -6.21
CA PHE A 150 -9.24 9.93 -5.71
C PHE A 150 -9.91 11.13 -6.39
N LYS A 151 -11.14 10.94 -6.83
CA LYS A 151 -12.02 12.00 -7.29
C LYS A 151 -13.42 11.77 -6.77
N GLY A 152 -13.91 12.71 -5.96
CA GLY A 152 -15.33 12.83 -5.63
C GLY A 152 -15.97 13.94 -6.45
N CYS A 153 -17.13 13.66 -7.03
CA CYS A 153 -17.99 14.63 -7.71
C CYS A 153 -19.45 14.36 -7.33
N ASP A 154 -20.30 15.35 -7.51
CA ASP A 154 -21.73 15.18 -7.30
C ASP A 154 -22.51 16.13 -8.21
N THR A 155 -23.79 15.81 -8.39
CA THR A 155 -24.73 16.67 -9.11
C THR A 155 -25.73 17.34 -8.19
N LEU A 156 -25.57 17.23 -6.87
CA LEU A 156 -26.57 17.56 -5.87
C LEU A 156 -26.86 19.07 -5.78
N SER A 157 -25.85 19.88 -6.10
CA SER A 157 -25.94 21.35 -6.08
C SER A 157 -26.34 21.96 -7.43
N CYS A 158 -26.50 21.15 -8.49
CA CYS A 158 -26.87 21.65 -9.81
C CYS A 158 -28.37 22.04 -9.85
N PRO A 159 -28.74 23.16 -10.49
CA PRO A 159 -30.14 23.52 -10.72
C PRO A 159 -30.86 22.42 -11.54
N ALA A 160 -32.14 22.19 -11.26
CA ALA A 160 -32.95 21.17 -11.93
C ALA A 160 -32.96 21.29 -13.48
N GLU A 161 -32.84 22.51 -14.00
CA GLU A 161 -32.75 22.78 -15.44
C GLU A 161 -31.48 22.22 -16.10
N GLY A 162 -30.43 21.94 -15.32
CA GLY A 162 -29.17 21.34 -15.77
C GLY A 162 -29.07 19.81 -15.53
N LEU A 163 -30.09 19.21 -14.92
CA LEU A 163 -30.15 17.80 -14.53
C LEU A 163 -31.30 17.11 -15.26
N PRO A 164 -31.06 16.56 -16.46
CA PRO A 164 -32.10 15.82 -17.16
C PRO A 164 -32.41 14.52 -16.40
N GLU A 165 -33.59 14.47 -15.78
CA GLU A 165 -34.17 13.23 -15.28
C GLU A 165 -34.35 12.24 -16.44
N LEU A 166 -34.13 10.95 -16.17
CA LEU A 166 -34.38 9.87 -17.14
C LEU A 166 -35.38 8.87 -16.55
N PRO A 167 -36.69 9.21 -16.47
CA PRO A 167 -37.70 8.37 -15.82
C PRO A 167 -37.86 6.99 -16.49
N LYS A 168 -37.63 6.91 -17.80
CA LYS A 168 -37.62 5.65 -18.57
C LYS A 168 -36.55 4.67 -18.06
N LEU A 169 -35.40 5.18 -17.64
CA LEU A 169 -34.33 4.39 -17.01
C LEU A 169 -34.45 4.34 -15.47
N GLY A 170 -35.34 5.17 -14.90
CA GLY A 170 -35.51 5.31 -13.46
C GLY A 170 -34.34 6.03 -12.78
N ARG A 171 -33.69 6.98 -13.45
CA ARG A 171 -32.62 7.83 -12.88
C ARG A 171 -33.18 9.21 -12.56
N SER A 172 -32.90 9.72 -11.36
CA SER A 172 -33.24 11.10 -10.97
C SER A 172 -32.26 12.13 -11.53
N GLY A 173 -31.03 11.69 -11.88
CA GLY A 173 -29.93 12.59 -12.24
C GLY A 173 -29.24 13.23 -11.03
N ARG A 174 -29.76 13.06 -9.81
CA ARG A 174 -29.11 13.50 -8.55
C ARG A 174 -28.26 12.37 -7.99
N GLU A 175 -26.97 12.45 -8.25
CA GLU A 175 -26.02 11.38 -7.94
C GLU A 175 -24.76 11.91 -7.26
N ILE A 176 -24.21 11.07 -6.40
CA ILE A 176 -22.81 11.15 -5.96
C ILE A 176 -21.99 10.22 -6.85
N GLN A 177 -20.78 10.66 -7.20
CA GLN A 177 -19.86 9.92 -8.06
C GLN A 177 -18.47 9.91 -7.43
N LEU A 178 -17.82 8.75 -7.41
CA LEU A 178 -16.48 8.57 -6.87
C LEU A 178 -15.65 7.74 -7.82
N SER A 179 -14.38 8.08 -7.98
CA SER A 179 -13.38 7.19 -8.58
C SER A 179 -12.12 7.16 -7.74
N TYR A 180 -11.51 5.98 -7.61
CA TYR A 180 -10.27 5.81 -6.86
C TYR A 180 -9.43 4.63 -7.37
N LEU A 181 -8.12 4.74 -7.17
CA LEU A 181 -7.14 3.67 -7.40
C LEU A 181 -6.60 3.19 -6.06
N LEU A 182 -6.71 1.89 -5.79
CA LEU A 182 -6.10 1.26 -4.61
C LEU A 182 -4.98 0.33 -5.03
N ARG A 183 -4.04 0.09 -4.11
CA ARG A 183 -2.96 -0.89 -4.27
C ARG A 183 -2.97 -1.90 -3.14
N SER A 184 -2.39 -3.06 -3.40
CA SER A 184 -2.15 -4.09 -2.40
C SER A 184 -1.06 -5.02 -2.89
N VAL A 185 -0.52 -5.87 -2.00
CA VAL A 185 0.42 -6.91 -2.38
C VAL A 185 -0.28 -8.23 -2.60
N GLU A 186 0.04 -8.88 -3.71
CA GLU A 186 -0.41 -10.22 -4.00
C GLU A 186 0.80 -11.07 -4.35
N SER A 187 0.79 -12.31 -3.86
CA SER A 187 1.80 -13.29 -4.20
C SER A 187 1.31 -14.17 -5.33
N SER A 188 2.19 -14.44 -6.29
CA SER A 188 2.02 -15.55 -7.21
C SER A 188 3.00 -16.64 -6.85
N GLU A 189 2.53 -17.89 -6.77
CA GLU A 189 3.41 -19.05 -6.62
C GLU A 189 4.29 -19.16 -7.87
N SER A 190 5.58 -18.86 -7.75
CA SER A 190 6.50 -19.20 -8.83
C SER A 190 6.69 -20.73 -8.80
N GLY A 191 6.81 -21.36 -9.97
CA GLY A 191 6.97 -22.82 -10.10
C GLY A 191 8.18 -23.44 -9.36
N ASN A 192 8.97 -22.63 -8.66
CA ASN A 192 10.08 -23.04 -7.80
C ASN A 192 9.74 -23.02 -6.29
N GLY A 193 8.48 -22.78 -5.90
CA GLY A 193 8.06 -22.70 -4.49
C GLY A 193 8.50 -21.43 -3.77
N VAL A 194 8.98 -20.42 -4.52
CA VAL A 194 9.30 -19.08 -4.01
C VAL A 194 8.13 -18.17 -4.34
N TRP A 195 7.58 -17.47 -3.35
CA TRP A 195 6.50 -16.51 -3.56
C TRP A 195 7.05 -15.24 -4.20
N ASP A 196 6.55 -14.88 -5.38
CA ASP A 196 6.89 -13.60 -6.02
C ASP A 196 5.83 -12.56 -5.65
N TRP A 197 6.20 -11.65 -4.75
CA TRP A 197 5.33 -10.57 -4.30
C TRP A 197 5.29 -9.44 -5.32
N GLN A 198 4.09 -9.08 -5.76
CA GLN A 198 3.87 -7.99 -6.69
C GLN A 198 2.85 -7.02 -6.11
N ILE A 199 3.12 -5.72 -6.29
CA ILE A 199 2.13 -4.69 -6.00
C ILE A 199 1.12 -4.70 -7.15
N ARG A 200 -0.14 -4.96 -6.82
CA ARG A 200 -1.27 -4.94 -7.74
C ARG A 200 -2.12 -3.72 -7.47
N GLN A 201 -3.00 -3.40 -8.40
CA GLN A 201 -3.86 -2.24 -8.32
C GLN A 201 -5.28 -2.56 -8.80
N VAL A 202 -6.25 -1.79 -8.31
CA VAL A 202 -7.65 -1.83 -8.75
C VAL A 202 -8.17 -0.41 -8.91
N ALA A 203 -8.76 -0.12 -10.07
CA ALA A 203 -9.48 1.12 -10.29
C ALA A 203 -10.98 0.87 -10.13
N ASN A 204 -11.62 1.71 -9.33
CA ASN A 204 -13.06 1.63 -9.09
C ASN A 204 -13.70 2.97 -9.41
N TYR A 205 -14.82 2.92 -10.11
CA TYR A 205 -15.78 4.00 -10.21
C TYR A 205 -17.09 3.57 -9.57
N HIS A 206 -17.71 4.48 -8.84
CA HIS A 206 -19.00 4.28 -8.22
C HIS A 206 -19.88 5.50 -8.47
N SER A 207 -21.14 5.28 -8.86
CA SER A 207 -22.18 6.30 -8.74
C SER A 207 -23.38 5.79 -7.95
N PHE A 208 -23.99 6.70 -7.20
CA PHE A 208 -25.17 6.42 -6.38
C PHE A 208 -26.20 7.54 -6.51
N ASP A 209 -27.39 7.18 -6.97
CA ASP A 209 -28.54 8.07 -7.08
C ASP A 209 -29.20 8.24 -5.72
N VAL A 210 -29.13 9.45 -5.16
CA VAL A 210 -29.55 9.72 -3.77
C VAL A 210 -31.07 9.73 -3.59
N GLU A 211 -31.83 9.71 -4.69
CA GLU A 211 -33.30 9.69 -4.67
C GLU A 211 -33.85 8.30 -4.93
N THR A 212 -33.27 7.59 -5.92
CA THR A 212 -33.75 6.27 -6.34
C THR A 212 -33.04 5.12 -5.64
N GLY A 213 -31.89 5.38 -5.00
CA GLY A 213 -31.05 4.36 -4.35
C GLY A 213 -30.29 3.48 -5.34
N ARG A 214 -30.28 3.83 -6.63
CA ARG A 214 -29.58 3.05 -7.66
C ARG A 214 -28.09 3.22 -7.53
N ALA A 215 -27.35 2.12 -7.65
CA ALA A 215 -25.91 2.06 -7.53
C ALA A 215 -25.28 1.46 -8.80
N PHE A 216 -24.24 2.10 -9.30
CA PHE A 216 -23.41 1.59 -10.37
C PHE A 216 -21.97 1.48 -9.89
N TRP A 217 -21.32 0.37 -10.26
CA TRP A 217 -19.93 0.07 -9.96
C TRP A 217 -19.23 -0.33 -11.25
N PHE A 218 -18.08 0.29 -11.52
CA PHE A 218 -17.22 -0.08 -12.63
C PHE A 218 -15.82 -0.34 -12.11
N THR A 219 -15.42 -1.61 -12.16
CA THR A 219 -14.19 -2.13 -11.57
C THR A 219 -13.25 -2.60 -12.67
N ILE A 220 -12.00 -2.15 -12.59
CA ILE A 220 -10.91 -2.60 -13.44
C ILE A 220 -9.84 -3.26 -12.57
N LYS A 221 -9.67 -4.57 -12.74
CA LYS A 221 -8.64 -5.39 -12.09
C LYS A 221 -8.23 -6.48 -13.06
N ALA A 222 -6.98 -6.91 -12.98
CA ALA A 222 -6.44 -7.92 -13.89
C ALA A 222 -6.76 -9.38 -13.49
N ASP A 223 -7.73 -9.59 -12.62
CA ASP A 223 -8.20 -10.89 -12.17
C ASP A 223 -9.65 -10.76 -11.69
N ASP A 224 -10.27 -11.91 -11.44
CA ASP A 224 -11.69 -11.99 -11.10
C ASP A 224 -11.93 -11.89 -9.58
N ALA A 225 -10.91 -11.52 -8.79
CA ALA A 225 -10.99 -11.60 -7.33
C ALA A 225 -12.09 -10.69 -6.75
N PHE A 226 -12.33 -9.52 -7.34
CA PHE A 226 -13.44 -8.65 -6.90
C PHE A 226 -14.79 -9.15 -7.36
N GLU A 227 -14.85 -9.74 -8.55
CA GLU A 227 -16.08 -10.34 -9.04
C GLU A 227 -16.55 -11.46 -8.10
N ASP A 228 -15.65 -12.38 -7.75
CA ASP A 228 -15.91 -13.45 -6.79
C ASP A 228 -16.29 -12.93 -5.39
N ARG A 229 -15.62 -11.87 -4.93
CA ARG A 229 -15.95 -11.23 -3.65
C ARG A 229 -17.35 -10.66 -3.65
N ILE A 230 -17.73 -9.91 -4.70
CA ILE A 230 -19.06 -9.31 -4.81
C ILE A 230 -20.14 -10.39 -4.84
N LYS A 231 -19.94 -11.46 -5.61
CA LYS A 231 -20.86 -12.61 -5.62
C LYS A 231 -21.00 -13.25 -4.25
N LYS A 232 -19.90 -13.43 -3.52
CA LYS A 232 -19.90 -14.04 -2.20
C LYS A 232 -20.62 -13.19 -1.14
N ILE A 233 -20.49 -11.87 -1.21
CA ILE A 233 -21.11 -10.96 -0.24
C ILE A 233 -22.53 -10.53 -0.63
N SER A 234 -22.95 -10.72 -1.88
CA SER A 234 -24.23 -10.21 -2.36
C SER A 234 -25.43 -10.63 -1.49
N PRO A 235 -25.51 -11.85 -0.92
CA PRO A 235 -26.62 -12.22 -0.04
C PRO A 235 -26.59 -11.45 1.30
N LEU A 236 -25.44 -10.89 1.67
CA LEU A 236 -25.22 -10.14 2.91
C LEU A 236 -25.48 -8.64 2.76
N LEU A 237 -25.53 -8.10 1.53
CA LEU A 237 -25.77 -6.68 1.28
C LEU A 237 -27.21 -6.26 1.61
N ARG A 238 -28.12 -7.21 1.88
CA ARG A 238 -29.52 -6.99 2.34
C ARG A 238 -30.28 -5.98 1.48
N ILE A 239 -30.12 -6.04 0.16
CA ILE A 239 -30.82 -5.17 -0.78
C ILE A 239 -32.28 -5.64 -0.85
N PRO A 240 -33.26 -4.90 -0.29
CA PRO A 240 -34.66 -5.32 -0.29
C PRO A 240 -35.25 -5.23 -1.70
N ALA A 241 -36.27 -6.04 -1.98
CA ALA A 241 -37.08 -5.82 -3.16
C ALA A 241 -37.81 -4.48 -3.04
N LYS A 242 -37.90 -3.68 -4.11
CA LYS A 242 -38.59 -2.36 -4.08
C LYS A 242 -40.11 -2.47 -3.79
N THR A 243 -40.67 -3.66 -3.63
CA THR A 243 -42.03 -3.89 -3.10
C THR A 243 -42.08 -3.83 -1.56
N GLU A 244 -40.94 -3.97 -0.90
CA GLU A 244 -40.78 -4.02 0.56
C GLU A 244 -40.31 -2.69 1.15
N THR A 245 -39.82 -1.77 0.32
CA THR A 245 -39.40 -0.42 0.73
C THR A 245 -40.50 0.60 0.47
N LYS A 246 -40.71 1.52 1.42
CA LYS A 246 -41.51 2.72 1.17
C LYS A 246 -40.81 3.57 0.10
N ASP A 247 -41.56 4.16 -0.82
CA ASP A 247 -41.01 5.09 -1.82
C ASP A 247 -40.23 6.22 -1.08
N GLY A 248 -38.96 6.40 -1.45
CA GLY A 248 -38.08 7.43 -0.91
C GLY A 248 -37.16 7.01 0.25
N ASP A 249 -37.26 5.79 0.78
CA ASP A 249 -36.27 5.31 1.78
C ASP A 249 -35.05 4.69 1.09
N VAL A 250 -34.00 5.50 0.94
CA VAL A 250 -32.72 5.10 0.32
C VAL A 250 -31.70 4.53 1.32
N SER A 251 -32.04 4.46 2.61
CA SER A 251 -31.06 4.15 3.66
C SER A 251 -30.44 2.77 3.54
N LEU A 252 -31.24 1.75 3.20
CA LEU A 252 -30.77 0.38 3.00
C LEU A 252 -29.88 0.25 1.76
N TYR A 253 -30.24 0.94 0.67
CA TYR A 253 -29.42 0.96 -0.54
C TYR A 253 -28.09 1.70 -0.32
N LEU A 254 -28.11 2.81 0.40
CA LEU A 254 -26.89 3.51 0.82
C LEU A 254 -26.02 2.62 1.70
N GLN A 255 -26.61 1.92 2.67
CA GLN A 255 -25.89 0.98 3.52
C GLN A 255 -25.22 -0.13 2.69
N ALA A 256 -25.93 -0.69 1.71
CA ALA A 256 -25.39 -1.70 0.79
C ALA A 256 -24.22 -1.13 -0.05
N SER A 257 -24.34 0.09 -0.57
CA SER A 257 -23.25 0.75 -1.31
C SER A 257 -22.02 1.02 -0.42
N LEU A 258 -22.22 1.47 0.82
CA LEU A 258 -21.13 1.68 1.78
C LEU A 258 -20.45 0.36 2.19
N ALA A 259 -21.23 -0.71 2.39
CA ALA A 259 -20.69 -2.05 2.63
C ALA A 259 -19.90 -2.58 1.43
N THR A 260 -20.36 -2.27 0.21
CA THR A 260 -19.65 -2.60 -1.03
C THR A 260 -18.33 -1.84 -1.12
N HIS A 261 -18.29 -0.55 -0.77
CA HIS A 261 -17.02 0.17 -0.63
C HIS A 261 -16.06 -0.53 0.34
N LEU A 262 -16.53 -0.97 1.50
CA LEU A 262 -15.65 -1.63 2.48
C LEU A 262 -15.00 -2.91 1.93
N VAL A 263 -15.64 -3.61 0.99
CA VAL A 263 -15.05 -4.80 0.34
C VAL A 263 -13.89 -4.42 -0.57
N TYR A 264 -13.99 -3.31 -1.28
CA TYR A 264 -12.88 -2.77 -2.07
C TYR A 264 -11.78 -2.19 -1.18
N LEU A 265 -12.16 -1.43 -0.15
CA LEU A 265 -11.21 -0.73 0.71
C LEU A 265 -10.47 -1.69 1.65
N SER A 266 -11.08 -2.79 2.10
CA SER A 266 -10.37 -3.77 2.94
C SER A 266 -9.23 -4.45 2.18
N TRP A 267 -9.31 -4.53 0.85
CA TRP A 267 -8.27 -5.19 0.03
C TRP A 267 -6.92 -4.46 0.08
N CYS A 268 -6.90 -3.14 0.28
CA CYS A 268 -5.64 -2.38 0.37
C CYS A 268 -4.81 -2.70 1.62
N ASP A 269 -5.35 -3.48 2.55
CA ASP A 269 -4.74 -3.86 3.83
C ASP A 269 -4.48 -5.38 3.92
N GLU A 270 -4.63 -6.09 2.81
CA GLU A 270 -4.43 -7.54 2.71
C GLU A 270 -2.96 -7.89 2.43
N ASN A 271 -2.54 -9.07 2.92
CA ASN A 271 -1.23 -9.71 2.68
C ASN A 271 0.03 -8.96 3.15
N TRP A 272 -0.04 -7.67 3.49
CA TRP A 272 1.10 -6.87 3.91
C TRP A 272 1.89 -7.46 5.07
N ARG A 273 1.21 -8.03 6.08
CA ARG A 273 1.88 -8.71 7.18
C ARG A 273 2.77 -9.86 6.70
N GLN A 274 2.27 -10.70 5.77
CA GLN A 274 3.03 -11.83 5.25
C GLN A 274 4.21 -11.34 4.40
N PHE A 275 3.94 -10.41 3.48
CA PHE A 275 4.96 -9.74 2.68
C PHE A 275 6.09 -9.14 3.52
N ILE A 276 5.76 -8.40 4.59
CA ILE A 276 6.75 -7.77 5.49
C ILE A 276 7.59 -8.84 6.18
N ASN A 277 6.96 -9.89 6.72
CA ASN A 277 7.69 -10.96 7.42
C ASN A 277 8.63 -11.73 6.50
N GLU A 278 8.19 -12.05 5.28
CA GLU A 278 9.01 -12.76 4.29
C GLU A 278 10.17 -11.88 3.80
N THR A 279 9.90 -10.62 3.47
CA THR A 279 10.94 -9.64 3.10
C THR A 279 11.96 -9.45 4.23
N GLU A 280 11.49 -9.36 5.47
CA GLU A 280 12.35 -9.26 6.65
C GLU A 280 13.21 -10.53 6.84
N ALA A 281 12.64 -11.71 6.63
CA ALA A 281 13.36 -12.97 6.70
C ALA A 281 14.46 -13.04 5.62
N GLU A 282 14.16 -12.69 4.39
CA GLU A 282 15.13 -12.65 3.28
C GLU A 282 16.28 -11.68 3.58
N ILE A 283 15.98 -10.47 4.06
CA ILE A 283 17.01 -9.50 4.48
C ILE A 283 17.85 -10.05 5.63
N ARG A 284 17.24 -10.70 6.63
CA ARG A 284 17.96 -11.29 7.77
C ARG A 284 18.95 -12.36 7.33
N THR A 285 18.61 -13.20 6.34
CA THR A 285 19.55 -14.21 5.83
C THR A 285 20.83 -13.60 5.28
N ILE A 286 20.75 -12.38 4.73
CA ILE A 286 21.88 -11.64 4.18
C ILE A 286 22.66 -10.92 5.30
N VAL A 287 21.95 -10.27 6.23
CA VAL A 287 22.56 -9.40 7.25
C VAL A 287 23.17 -10.17 8.42
N THR A 288 22.62 -11.32 8.83
CA THR A 288 23.11 -12.06 10.01
C THR A 288 24.56 -12.55 9.85
N PRO A 289 24.96 -13.21 8.74
CA PRO A 289 26.35 -13.62 8.54
C PRO A 289 27.30 -12.43 8.49
N ALA A 290 26.89 -11.34 7.82
CA ALA A 290 27.66 -10.09 7.74
C ALA A 290 27.92 -9.48 9.12
N THR A 291 26.94 -9.57 10.04
CA THR A 291 27.06 -8.99 11.39
C THR A 291 27.97 -9.81 12.28
N LYS A 292 27.88 -11.14 12.22
CA LYS A 292 28.73 -12.06 13.02
C LYS A 292 30.19 -11.97 12.62
N ALA A 293 30.47 -11.77 11.34
CA ALA A 293 31.82 -11.60 10.84
C ALA A 293 32.55 -10.33 11.35
N ILE A 294 31.83 -9.36 11.94
CA ILE A 294 32.37 -8.03 12.28
C ILE A 294 32.82 -7.91 13.75
N VAL A 295 32.41 -8.80 14.67
CA VAL A 295 32.43 -8.46 16.11
C VAL A 295 33.30 -9.34 17.01
N ASP A 296 33.52 -10.62 16.71
CA ASP A 296 34.07 -11.54 17.73
C ASP A 296 35.56 -11.32 18.08
N ASP A 297 36.38 -10.74 17.20
CA ASP A 297 37.83 -10.55 17.47
C ASP A 297 38.17 -9.27 18.29
N LEU A 298 37.21 -8.36 18.48
CA LEU A 298 37.47 -7.08 19.16
C LEU A 298 37.15 -7.11 20.67
N ILE A 299 36.25 -7.97 21.11
CA ILE A 299 35.75 -7.96 22.49
C ILE A 299 36.63 -8.82 23.43
N ASP A 300 37.13 -9.96 22.96
CA ASP A 300 37.94 -10.85 23.81
C ASP A 300 39.36 -10.31 24.06
N LYS A 301 39.93 -9.55 23.12
CA LYS A 301 41.24 -8.88 23.30
C LYS A 301 41.19 -7.66 24.23
N GLU A 302 40.03 -7.02 24.39
CA GLU A 302 39.88 -5.85 25.28
C GLU A 302 39.83 -6.26 26.76
N SER A 303 39.30 -7.46 27.06
CA SER A 303 39.22 -8.00 28.43
C SER A 303 40.59 -8.28 29.05
N SER A 304 41.62 -8.55 28.22
CA SER A 304 43.00 -8.76 28.63
C SER A 304 43.86 -7.49 28.60
N PHE A 305 43.39 -6.41 27.95
CA PHE A 305 44.06 -5.11 27.91
C PHE A 305 43.77 -4.23 29.14
N LEU A 306 42.63 -4.44 29.80
CA LEU A 306 42.22 -3.65 30.97
C LEU A 306 42.93 -4.05 32.29
N SER A 307 43.72 -5.12 32.30
CA SER A 307 44.55 -5.50 33.46
C SER A 307 45.91 -4.79 33.51
N ALA A 308 46.25 -3.96 32.53
CA ALA A 308 47.58 -3.35 32.37
C ALA A 308 47.68 -1.85 32.73
N TYR A 309 46.67 -1.26 33.38
CA TYR A 309 46.74 0.15 33.81
C TYR A 309 47.18 0.30 35.28
N PRO A 310 48.05 1.29 35.62
CA PRO A 310 48.45 1.55 37.00
C PRO A 310 47.28 2.01 37.88
N LYS A 311 47.38 1.73 39.19
CA LYS A 311 46.31 1.80 40.20
C LYS A 311 45.76 3.18 40.66
N PRO A 312 46.24 4.41 40.30
CA PRO A 312 45.78 5.60 41.02
C PRO A 312 44.50 6.28 40.48
N LEU A 313 43.78 5.72 39.50
CA LEU A 313 42.52 6.32 39.00
C LEU A 313 41.25 5.54 39.38
N ARG A 314 41.35 4.57 40.29
CA ARG A 314 40.19 3.77 40.74
C ARG A 314 39.43 4.38 41.93
N ASP A 315 40.01 5.37 42.62
CA ASP A 315 39.50 5.86 43.92
C ASP A 315 38.94 7.29 43.91
N SER A 316 38.39 7.76 42.78
CA SER A 316 37.59 9.00 42.79
C SER A 316 36.32 8.85 41.97
N ARG A 317 35.37 8.08 42.50
CA ARG A 317 33.95 8.30 42.24
C ARG A 317 33.15 7.75 43.42
N ASN A 318 32.91 8.63 44.39
CA ASN A 318 31.95 8.36 45.45
C ASN A 318 30.54 8.14 44.85
N PRO A 319 29.72 7.26 45.46
CA PRO A 319 28.41 6.88 44.97
C PRO A 319 27.29 7.70 45.61
N THR A 320 26.38 8.23 44.81
CA THR A 320 25.04 8.74 45.20
C THR A 320 24.27 8.96 43.89
N MET A 321 22.99 8.58 43.69
CA MET A 321 21.96 8.05 44.56
C MET A 321 20.92 7.42 43.59
N TYR A 322 20.69 6.11 43.67
CA TYR A 322 19.47 5.50 43.13
C TYR A 322 18.42 5.63 44.23
N SER A 323 17.32 6.33 43.94
CA SER A 323 16.10 6.25 44.75
C SER A 323 15.07 5.47 43.94
N GLN A 324 14.64 4.36 44.53
CA GLN A 324 13.51 3.53 44.14
C GLN A 324 12.19 4.30 44.29
N SER A 325 11.25 4.04 43.37
CA SER A 325 9.84 3.78 43.71
C SER A 325 9.18 3.15 42.47
N GLN A 326 9.00 1.83 42.49
CA GLN A 326 7.77 1.14 42.89
C GLN A 326 6.54 1.50 42.05
N SER A 327 6.05 0.46 41.36
CA SER A 327 4.77 0.38 40.70
C SER A 327 3.61 0.67 41.65
N MET A 328 2.67 1.50 41.21
CA MET A 328 1.28 1.41 41.64
C MET A 328 0.39 1.42 40.41
N SER A 329 -0.32 0.30 40.25
CA SER A 329 -1.48 0.15 39.38
C SER A 329 -2.64 0.96 39.97
N GLY A 330 -3.34 1.72 39.14
CA GLY A 330 -4.52 2.50 39.52
C GLY A 330 -5.35 2.86 38.31
N ASN A 331 -6.46 2.13 38.12
CA ASN A 331 -7.56 2.52 37.25
C ASN A 331 -8.27 3.76 37.84
N LEU A 332 -8.54 4.81 37.04
CA LEU A 332 -9.89 5.39 36.91
C LEU A 332 -10.01 6.47 35.79
N ALA A 333 -11.00 6.24 34.92
CA ALA A 333 -11.89 7.16 34.17
C ALA A 333 -11.37 8.42 33.45
N THR A 334 -11.51 8.34 32.12
CA THR A 334 -12.11 9.32 31.18
C THR A 334 -12.52 10.69 31.72
N THR A 335 -11.94 11.73 31.11
CA THR A 335 -12.69 12.93 30.69
C THR A 335 -12.30 13.26 29.25
N ILE A 336 -13.33 13.34 28.42
CA ILE A 336 -13.29 13.66 27.01
C ILE A 336 -12.96 15.14 26.87
N ASN A 337 -11.88 15.47 26.16
CA ASN A 337 -11.77 16.76 25.50
C ASN A 337 -11.26 16.55 24.07
N SER A 338 -12.11 16.93 23.14
CA SER A 338 -11.91 16.89 21.70
C SER A 338 -11.01 18.05 21.29
N GLU A 339 -9.72 17.79 21.15
CA GLU A 339 -8.82 18.67 20.40
C GLU A 339 -7.95 17.85 19.45
N LYS A 340 -8.02 18.23 18.17
CA LYS A 340 -7.33 17.64 17.03
C LYS A 340 -5.81 17.69 17.21
N ASN A 341 -5.23 16.71 17.88
CA ASN A 341 -3.78 16.54 17.90
C ASN A 341 -3.31 15.81 16.63
N LYS A 342 -2.99 16.60 15.60
CA LYS A 342 -2.10 16.18 14.50
C LYS A 342 -0.69 15.96 15.09
N MET A 343 -0.48 14.85 15.79
CA MET A 343 0.87 14.43 16.17
C MET A 343 1.66 14.14 14.89
N SER A 344 2.80 14.82 14.74
CA SER A 344 3.65 14.66 13.56
C SER A 344 4.18 13.22 13.50
N MET A 345 4.09 12.61 12.32
CA MET A 345 4.54 11.25 11.95
C MET A 345 5.90 10.88 12.58
N LEU A 346 6.81 11.86 12.66
CA LEU A 346 8.16 11.71 13.22
C LEU A 346 8.22 11.45 14.74
N SER A 347 7.23 11.86 15.52
CA SER A 347 7.17 11.52 16.97
C SER A 347 6.69 10.09 17.21
N ARG A 348 5.95 9.50 16.26
CA ARG A 348 5.63 8.06 16.29
C ARG A 348 6.83 7.22 15.82
N MET A 349 7.61 7.74 14.86
CA MET A 349 8.83 7.09 14.37
C MET A 349 9.90 6.92 15.46
N THR A 350 10.16 7.93 16.31
CA THR A 350 11.22 7.83 17.35
C THR A 350 10.92 6.83 18.47
N ASN A 351 9.64 6.53 18.71
CA ASN A 351 9.24 5.59 19.76
C ASN A 351 9.21 4.14 19.25
N GLY A 352 8.93 3.92 17.95
CA GLY A 352 8.96 2.61 17.30
C GLY A 352 10.36 2.13 16.91
N THR A 353 11.30 3.04 16.60
CA THR A 353 12.68 2.68 16.24
C THR A 353 13.45 2.06 17.42
N SER A 354 13.15 2.44 18.66
CA SER A 354 13.85 1.92 19.84
C SER A 354 13.48 0.45 20.15
N SER A 355 12.20 0.07 20.05
CA SER A 355 11.75 -1.28 20.41
C SER A 355 12.05 -2.33 19.35
N THR A 356 12.00 -2.00 18.07
CA THR A 356 12.27 -2.95 16.98
C THR A 356 13.77 -3.13 16.71
N LEU A 357 14.56 -2.04 16.74
CA LEU A 357 16.02 -2.16 16.66
C LEU A 357 16.59 -2.83 17.92
N SER A 358 16.02 -2.56 19.10
CA SER A 358 16.40 -3.30 20.29
C SER A 358 15.90 -4.74 20.29
N SER A 359 14.77 -5.09 19.68
CA SER A 359 14.37 -6.51 19.54
C SER A 359 15.28 -7.25 18.56
N TRP A 360 15.68 -6.62 17.45
CA TRP A 360 16.68 -7.13 16.50
C TRP A 360 18.04 -7.35 17.16
N LEU A 361 18.44 -6.50 18.11
CA LEU A 361 19.71 -6.59 18.84
C LEU A 361 19.64 -7.42 20.15
N ARG A 362 18.44 -7.66 20.73
CA ARG A 362 18.27 -8.23 22.08
C ARG A 362 17.80 -9.69 22.07
N GLN A 363 17.36 -10.24 20.94
CA GLN A 363 16.91 -11.64 20.85
C GLN A 363 18.06 -12.67 20.83
N GLU A 364 19.16 -12.38 21.53
CA GLU A 364 20.29 -13.30 21.70
C GLU A 364 20.63 -13.58 23.18
N LYS A 365 19.92 -12.98 24.15
CA LYS A 365 20.27 -13.11 25.58
C LYS A 365 19.39 -14.01 26.46
N SER A 366 18.36 -14.69 25.92
CA SER A 366 17.55 -15.63 26.73
C SER A 366 17.67 -17.09 26.27
N LYS A 367 18.86 -17.66 26.48
CA LYS A 367 19.01 -19.09 26.75
C LYS A 367 20.05 -19.26 27.84
N HIS A 368 19.63 -19.12 29.09
CA HIS A 368 20.15 -19.85 30.25
C HIS A 368 19.58 -19.23 31.53
N ALA A 369 18.62 -19.92 32.15
CA ALA A 369 18.59 -20.24 33.56
C ALA A 369 17.20 -20.80 33.91
N ASP A 370 17.16 -22.07 34.29
CA ASP A 370 16.26 -22.57 35.32
C ASP A 370 17.06 -23.48 36.28
N PRO A 371 16.77 -23.49 37.59
CA PRO A 371 17.64 -24.08 38.61
C PRO A 371 17.21 -25.49 39.07
N GLU A 372 18.23 -26.27 39.42
CA GLU A 372 18.29 -27.38 40.41
C GLU A 372 17.41 -28.64 40.28
N LEU A 373 18.08 -29.81 40.22
CA LEU A 373 17.92 -30.87 41.24
C LEU A 373 19.15 -31.81 41.23
N GLY A 374 19.67 -32.14 42.42
CA GLY A 374 20.99 -32.75 42.62
C GLY A 374 21.09 -34.29 42.59
N GLY A 375 22.33 -34.76 42.73
CA GLY A 375 22.71 -36.16 42.94
C GLY A 375 24.24 -36.36 42.97
N GLN A 376 24.74 -37.02 44.01
CA GLN A 376 26.15 -37.19 44.41
C GLN A 376 26.91 -38.34 43.71
N TYR A 377 28.19 -38.08 43.34
CA TYR A 377 29.46 -38.89 43.31
C TYR A 377 29.50 -40.35 42.72
N PRO A 378 30.67 -40.91 42.29
CA PRO A 378 32.07 -40.46 42.50
C PRO A 378 33.00 -40.38 41.26
N THR A 379 34.16 -39.79 41.52
CA THR A 379 35.37 -39.58 40.70
C THR A 379 35.93 -40.82 39.99
N CYS A 380 36.38 -40.64 38.74
CA CYS A 380 37.46 -41.45 38.17
C CYS A 380 38.31 -40.57 37.24
N ASP A 381 39.58 -40.41 37.60
CA ASP A 381 40.61 -39.83 36.76
C ASP A 381 40.84 -40.72 35.54
N THR A 382 40.73 -40.15 34.35
CA THR A 382 41.42 -40.66 33.17
C THR A 382 41.73 -39.48 32.27
N THR A 383 43.02 -39.16 32.22
CA THR A 383 43.65 -38.38 31.17
C THR A 383 43.34 -39.03 29.83
N ASP A 384 42.57 -38.37 28.97
CA ASP A 384 42.64 -38.60 27.53
C ASP A 384 42.26 -37.35 26.75
N THR A 385 43.15 -37.04 25.82
CA THR A 385 43.13 -35.95 24.86
C THR A 385 41.88 -36.03 23.97
N SER A 386 41.00 -35.03 24.02
CA SER A 386 40.03 -34.80 22.94
C SER A 386 40.13 -33.37 22.43
N SER A 387 40.66 -33.26 21.22
CA SER A 387 40.61 -32.11 20.33
C SER A 387 39.22 -31.45 20.30
N GLN A 388 39.16 -30.17 20.67
CA GLN A 388 38.05 -29.31 20.27
C GLN A 388 37.99 -29.25 18.73
N PRO A 389 36.80 -29.24 18.11
CA PRO A 389 36.69 -28.99 16.68
C PRO A 389 37.23 -27.59 16.37
N PRO A 390 37.96 -27.40 15.27
CA PRO A 390 38.49 -26.09 14.91
C PRO A 390 37.33 -25.11 14.71
N GLN A 391 37.39 -23.98 15.40
CA GLN A 391 36.58 -22.80 15.11
C GLN A 391 36.83 -22.41 13.64
N PRO A 392 35.78 -22.19 12.82
CA PRO A 392 35.97 -21.81 11.43
C PRO A 392 36.68 -20.46 11.35
N ASP A 393 37.71 -20.37 10.50
CA ASP A 393 38.50 -19.16 10.32
C ASP A 393 37.60 -17.98 9.90
N THR A 394 37.73 -16.86 10.60
CA THR A 394 36.95 -15.61 10.40
C THR A 394 36.99 -15.11 8.95
N TRP A 395 38.06 -15.40 8.22
CA TRP A 395 38.21 -15.08 6.80
C TRP A 395 37.34 -15.93 5.85
N GLU A 396 37.06 -17.19 6.19
CA GLU A 396 36.11 -18.03 5.44
C GLU A 396 34.66 -17.57 5.63
N THR A 397 34.35 -17.00 6.81
CA THR A 397 33.03 -16.45 7.14
C THR A 397 32.77 -15.14 6.38
N LEU A 398 33.79 -14.30 6.18
CA LEU A 398 33.71 -13.07 5.38
C LEU A 398 33.61 -13.37 3.87
N ASN A 399 34.13 -14.48 3.37
CA ASN A 399 33.91 -14.95 1.99
C ASN A 399 32.45 -15.33 1.69
N GLN A 400 31.61 -15.46 2.72
CA GLN A 400 30.18 -15.76 2.55
C GLN A 400 29.38 -14.56 2.07
N PHE A 401 29.88 -13.33 2.26
CA PHE A 401 29.18 -12.13 1.83
C PHE A 401 29.67 -11.69 0.44
N ARG A 402 28.91 -12.05 -0.60
CA ARG A 402 29.28 -11.81 -2.00
C ARG A 402 28.60 -10.56 -2.54
N PHE A 403 29.15 -10.01 -3.62
CA PHE A 403 28.54 -8.89 -4.36
C PHE A 403 27.07 -9.13 -4.73
N LYS A 404 26.70 -10.38 -5.03
CA LYS A 404 25.32 -10.81 -5.28
C LYS A 404 24.39 -10.51 -4.10
N ASP A 405 24.87 -10.61 -2.87
CA ASP A 405 24.07 -10.39 -1.66
C ASP A 405 23.79 -8.89 -1.45
N ILE A 406 24.74 -8.03 -1.83
CA ILE A 406 24.53 -6.56 -1.87
C ILE A 406 23.49 -6.19 -2.93
N GLN A 407 23.60 -6.74 -4.13
CA GLN A 407 22.62 -6.50 -5.20
C GLN A 407 21.23 -6.97 -4.78
N THR A 408 21.18 -8.10 -4.09
CA THR A 408 19.94 -8.66 -3.54
C THR A 408 19.37 -7.73 -2.46
N LEU A 409 20.19 -7.22 -1.53
CA LEU A 409 19.76 -6.26 -0.52
C LEU A 409 19.22 -4.96 -1.13
N HIS A 410 19.86 -4.43 -2.18
CA HIS A 410 19.35 -3.29 -2.93
C HIS A 410 17.99 -3.56 -3.56
N LYS A 411 17.82 -4.74 -4.17
CA LYS A 411 16.54 -5.15 -4.75
C LYS A 411 15.43 -5.16 -3.68
N HIS A 412 15.69 -5.71 -2.50
CA HIS A 412 14.73 -5.70 -1.39
C HIS A 412 14.43 -4.28 -0.90
N SER A 413 15.46 -3.43 -0.80
CA SER A 413 15.29 -2.01 -0.40
C SER A 413 14.37 -1.25 -1.37
N ASP A 414 14.55 -1.44 -2.68
CA ASP A 414 13.70 -0.83 -3.70
C ASP A 414 12.25 -1.35 -3.62
N ILE A 415 12.07 -2.66 -3.43
CA ILE A 415 10.75 -3.27 -3.23
C ILE A 415 10.05 -2.70 -1.97
N ILE A 416 10.76 -2.57 -0.85
CA ILE A 416 10.20 -1.99 0.39
C ILE A 416 9.81 -0.53 0.17
N HIS A 417 10.63 0.24 -0.55
CA HIS A 417 10.32 1.64 -0.82
C HIS A 417 9.04 1.77 -1.65
N ARG A 418 8.90 0.94 -2.69
CA ARG A 418 7.70 0.87 -3.53
C ARG A 418 6.46 0.45 -2.73
N ALA A 419 6.60 -0.54 -1.85
CA ALA A 419 5.54 -0.98 -0.95
C ALA A 419 5.10 0.11 0.04
N SER A 420 6.07 0.80 0.66
CA SER A 420 5.80 1.91 1.58
C SER A 420 5.08 3.05 0.86
N LEU A 421 5.46 3.35 -0.38
CA LEU A 421 4.78 4.36 -1.17
C LEU A 421 3.33 3.96 -1.47
N ALA A 422 3.08 2.71 -1.89
CA ALA A 422 1.73 2.23 -2.15
C ALA A 422 0.80 2.41 -0.93
N LEU A 423 1.26 2.00 0.26
CA LEU A 423 0.51 2.19 1.51
C LEU A 423 0.25 3.67 1.82
N GLU A 424 1.23 4.55 1.62
CA GLU A 424 1.06 5.99 1.86
C GLU A 424 0.02 6.62 0.92
N LEU A 425 -0.01 6.19 -0.34
CA LEU A 425 -1.01 6.64 -1.31
C LEU A 425 -2.41 6.14 -0.94
N ASP A 426 -2.54 4.86 -0.55
CA ASP A 426 -3.82 4.28 -0.13
C ASP A 426 -4.36 4.95 1.14
N ILE A 427 -3.50 5.27 2.12
CA ILE A 427 -3.88 6.08 3.30
C ILE A 427 -4.46 7.43 2.87
N GLY A 428 -3.88 8.08 1.86
CA GLY A 428 -4.40 9.32 1.30
C GLY A 428 -5.80 9.14 0.71
N VAL A 429 -5.99 8.13 -0.13
CA VAL A 429 -7.27 7.80 -0.77
C VAL A 429 -8.36 7.49 0.27
N LEU A 430 -8.05 6.68 1.29
CA LEU A 430 -8.97 6.39 2.39
C LEU A 430 -9.37 7.66 3.16
N GLY A 431 -8.41 8.56 3.40
CA GLY A 431 -8.67 9.87 4.01
C GLY A 431 -9.63 10.72 3.18
N ASP A 432 -9.40 10.81 1.87
CA ASP A 432 -10.22 11.62 0.97
C ASP A 432 -11.65 11.06 0.85
N ILE A 433 -11.84 9.73 0.83
CA ILE A 433 -13.16 9.09 0.85
C ILE A 433 -13.90 9.40 2.17
N CYS A 434 -13.22 9.33 3.32
CA CYS A 434 -13.78 9.71 4.60
C CYS A 434 -14.27 11.16 4.60
N ASP A 435 -13.45 12.08 4.10
CA ASP A 435 -13.77 13.50 4.04
C ASP A 435 -14.96 13.76 3.09
N TYR A 436 -15.00 13.10 1.94
CA TYR A 436 -16.12 13.19 0.99
C TYR A 436 -17.44 12.73 1.61
N TYR A 437 -17.50 11.52 2.17
CA TYR A 437 -18.74 11.03 2.79
C TYR A 437 -19.13 11.80 4.04
N SER A 438 -18.17 12.35 4.80
CA SER A 438 -18.46 13.26 5.92
C SER A 438 -19.16 14.53 5.45
N GLN A 439 -18.74 15.10 4.32
CA GLN A 439 -19.38 16.27 3.72
C GLN A 439 -20.79 15.93 3.21
N ILE A 440 -20.93 14.82 2.48
CA ILE A 440 -22.22 14.33 1.96
C ILE A 440 -23.21 14.05 3.09
N ALA A 441 -22.75 13.50 4.22
CA ALA A 441 -23.58 13.31 5.42
C ALA A 441 -24.08 14.65 5.99
N ALA A 442 -23.19 15.65 6.06
CA ALA A 442 -23.49 16.96 6.61
C ALA A 442 -24.39 17.83 5.71
N THR A 443 -24.46 17.51 4.41
CA THR A 443 -25.26 18.24 3.42
C THR A 443 -26.53 17.48 3.03
N GLU A 444 -26.40 16.43 2.21
CA GLU A 444 -27.52 15.73 1.55
C GLU A 444 -28.28 14.78 2.47
N PHE A 445 -27.58 14.16 3.41
CA PHE A 445 -28.20 13.23 4.37
C PHE A 445 -28.48 13.85 5.74
N ARG A 446 -28.36 15.18 5.86
CA ARG A 446 -28.63 15.88 7.11
C ARG A 446 -30.07 15.65 7.58
N GLY A 447 -30.22 15.12 8.78
CA GLY A 447 -31.53 14.80 9.36
C GLY A 447 -32.13 13.47 8.90
N LYS A 448 -31.46 12.72 8.01
CA LYS A 448 -31.83 11.35 7.63
C LYS A 448 -31.11 10.36 8.54
N ALA A 449 -31.62 10.19 9.77
CA ALA A 449 -30.95 9.45 10.86
C ALA A 449 -30.38 8.07 10.45
N ALA A 450 -31.12 7.26 9.68
CA ALA A 450 -30.64 5.95 9.22
C ALA A 450 -29.43 6.04 8.27
N CYS A 451 -29.42 7.04 7.38
CA CYS A 451 -28.30 7.31 6.47
C CYS A 451 -27.09 7.84 7.25
N GLU A 452 -27.30 8.79 8.17
CA GLU A 452 -26.24 9.33 9.03
C GLU A 452 -25.57 8.24 9.86
N VAL A 453 -26.34 7.32 10.46
CA VAL A 453 -25.82 6.17 11.19
C VAL A 453 -24.99 5.26 10.28
N SER A 454 -25.48 4.97 9.07
CA SER A 454 -24.77 4.12 8.11
C SER A 454 -23.44 4.74 7.68
N ILE A 455 -23.42 6.04 7.36
CA ILE A 455 -22.19 6.77 7.00
C ILE A 455 -21.22 6.84 8.20
N CYS A 456 -21.72 7.09 9.41
CA CYS A 456 -20.89 7.10 10.61
C CYS A 456 -20.27 5.73 10.89
N SER A 457 -21.01 4.63 10.68
CA SER A 457 -20.49 3.27 10.81
C SER A 457 -19.40 3.01 9.77
N PHE A 458 -19.66 3.39 8.52
CA PHE A 458 -18.69 3.27 7.42
C PHE A 458 -17.38 4.02 7.68
N ILE A 459 -17.46 5.27 8.14
CA ILE A 459 -16.27 6.07 8.48
C ILE A 459 -15.47 5.42 9.61
N LYS A 460 -16.13 4.85 10.63
CA LYS A 460 -15.45 4.14 11.71
C LYS A 460 -14.68 2.92 11.20
N GLU A 461 -15.30 2.10 10.34
CA GLU A 461 -14.62 0.95 9.74
C GLU A 461 -13.43 1.40 8.89
N MET A 462 -13.56 2.48 8.13
CA MET A 462 -12.46 3.02 7.32
C MET A 462 -11.30 3.56 8.17
N GLN A 463 -11.60 4.14 9.33
CA GLN A 463 -10.56 4.56 10.28
C GLN A 463 -9.79 3.36 10.83
N VAL A 464 -10.47 2.23 11.06
CA VAL A 464 -9.81 0.98 11.49
C VAL A 464 -8.86 0.47 10.40
N ILE A 465 -9.29 0.46 9.14
CA ILE A 465 -8.44 0.07 7.99
C ILE A 465 -7.23 1.00 7.92
N THR A 466 -7.45 2.32 7.89
CA THR A 466 -6.39 3.34 7.85
C THR A 466 -5.37 3.17 8.98
N ASP A 467 -5.83 2.91 10.21
CA ASP A 467 -4.95 2.70 11.37
C ASP A 467 -4.10 1.43 11.26
N LYS A 468 -4.61 0.39 10.59
CA LYS A 468 -3.85 -0.83 10.32
C LYS A 468 -2.80 -0.60 9.23
N THR A 469 -3.20 -0.02 8.10
CA THR A 469 -2.31 0.38 6.99
C THR A 469 -1.17 1.30 7.47
N LEU A 470 -1.45 2.22 8.40
CA LEU A 470 -0.44 3.10 8.99
C LEU A 470 0.61 2.34 9.84
N LYS A 471 0.18 1.31 10.58
CA LYS A 471 1.11 0.47 11.36
C LYS A 471 2.03 -0.31 10.42
N GLU A 472 1.50 -0.83 9.33
CA GLU A 472 2.28 -1.55 8.31
C GLU A 472 3.29 -0.62 7.63
N THR A 473 2.87 0.59 7.27
CA THR A 473 3.75 1.66 6.75
C THR A 473 4.90 1.95 7.72
N THR A 474 4.59 2.04 9.02
CA THR A 474 5.59 2.27 10.07
C THR A 474 6.63 1.15 10.13
N SER A 475 6.20 -0.12 10.01
CA SER A 475 7.11 -1.26 9.97
C SER A 475 8.05 -1.21 8.77
N MET A 476 7.54 -0.86 7.58
CA MET A 476 8.37 -0.71 6.38
C MET A 476 9.41 0.40 6.50
N HIS A 477 9.04 1.53 7.10
CA HIS A 477 10.00 2.62 7.38
C HIS A 477 11.12 2.17 8.32
N VAL A 478 10.80 1.37 9.34
CA VAL A 478 11.82 0.82 10.26
C VAL A 478 12.80 -0.08 9.50
N ILE A 479 12.31 -0.98 8.64
CA ILE A 479 13.17 -1.86 7.82
C ILE A 479 14.01 -1.02 6.84
N THR A 480 13.41 0.01 6.22
CA THR A 480 14.11 0.91 5.29
C THR A 480 15.27 1.65 5.97
N ILE A 481 15.05 2.16 7.18
CA ILE A 481 16.12 2.84 7.94
C ILE A 481 17.24 1.86 8.29
N ALA A 482 16.90 0.65 8.75
CA ALA A 482 17.89 -0.37 9.03
C ALA A 482 18.74 -0.67 7.80
N THR A 483 18.10 -0.95 6.65
CA THR A 483 18.82 -1.21 5.39
C THR A 483 19.68 -0.03 4.94
N LEU A 484 19.20 1.22 5.04
CA LEU A 484 19.97 2.42 4.67
C LEU A 484 21.22 2.63 5.52
N ILE A 485 21.22 2.20 6.78
CA ILE A 485 22.40 2.30 7.67
C ILE A 485 23.41 1.20 7.32
N PHE A 486 22.94 -0.03 7.14
CA PHE A 486 23.84 -1.18 6.92
C PHE A 486 24.41 -1.21 5.50
N LEU A 487 23.64 -0.81 4.49
CA LEU A 487 24.01 -1.00 3.09
C LEU A 487 25.30 -0.25 2.68
N PRO A 488 25.53 1.03 3.04
CA PRO A 488 26.79 1.71 2.76
C PRO A 488 27.98 1.09 3.51
N ALA A 489 27.77 0.71 4.79
CA ALA A 489 28.82 0.09 5.60
C ALA A 489 29.26 -1.26 5.01
N THR A 490 28.28 -2.06 4.58
CA THR A 490 28.49 -3.37 3.98
C THR A 490 29.11 -3.30 2.58
N PHE A 491 28.72 -2.32 1.75
CA PHE A 491 29.35 -2.07 0.44
C PHE A 491 30.83 -1.74 0.60
N VAL A 492 31.17 -0.85 1.53
CA VAL A 492 32.55 -0.43 1.74
C VAL A 492 33.39 -1.57 2.33
N ALA A 493 32.87 -2.33 3.29
CA ALA A 493 33.54 -3.53 3.81
C ALA A 493 33.90 -4.52 2.68
N THR A 494 32.95 -4.76 1.76
CA THR A 494 33.15 -5.65 0.61
C THR A 494 34.14 -5.08 -0.41
N PHE A 495 34.14 -3.76 -0.63
CA PHE A 495 35.11 -3.09 -1.50
C PHE A 495 36.54 -3.27 -1.00
N PHE A 496 36.78 -3.10 0.30
CA PHE A 496 38.10 -3.33 0.91
C PHE A 496 38.51 -4.81 0.92
N GLN A 497 37.54 -5.73 0.92
CA GLN A 497 37.76 -7.17 0.88
C GLN A 497 38.00 -7.72 -0.54
N SER A 498 37.59 -7.00 -1.59
CA SER A 498 37.70 -7.43 -3.00
C SER A 498 39.13 -7.52 -3.57
N GLY A 499 40.16 -7.22 -2.76
CA GLY A 499 41.55 -7.24 -3.20
C GLY A 499 41.97 -6.05 -4.08
N VAL A 500 41.13 -5.01 -4.20
CA VAL A 500 41.51 -3.73 -4.85
C VAL A 500 42.69 -3.04 -4.13
N LEU A 501 42.99 -3.43 -2.88
CA LEU A 501 44.25 -3.17 -2.19
C LEU A 501 45.06 -4.47 -2.10
N LEU A 502 46.01 -4.66 -3.00
CA LEU A 502 46.92 -5.81 -2.97
C LEU A 502 47.99 -5.63 -1.89
N TRP A 503 48.18 -6.68 -1.08
CA TRP A 503 49.31 -6.83 -0.18
C TRP A 503 50.51 -7.36 -0.99
N ASN A 504 51.68 -6.76 -0.84
CA ASN A 504 52.86 -7.16 -1.61
C ASN A 504 53.48 -8.41 -0.97
N GLU A 505 53.25 -9.58 -1.55
CA GLU A 505 53.75 -10.88 -1.06
C GLU A 505 55.23 -11.14 -1.42
N ASP A 506 55.87 -10.31 -2.26
CA ASP A 506 57.16 -10.62 -2.88
C ASP A 506 58.42 -10.22 -2.07
N ARG A 507 58.32 -9.93 -0.77
CA ARG A 507 59.51 -9.76 0.10
C ARG A 507 59.32 -10.34 1.49
N ALA A 508 59.23 -11.66 1.55
CA ALA A 508 59.17 -12.43 2.80
C ALA A 508 60.49 -12.41 3.62
N GLU A 509 61.61 -11.92 3.09
CA GLU A 509 62.93 -12.10 3.75
C GLU A 509 63.42 -10.93 4.61
N SER A 510 62.66 -9.83 4.78
CA SER A 510 63.12 -8.71 5.60
C SER A 510 62.05 -7.98 6.41
N MET A 511 61.12 -8.69 7.07
CA MET A 511 60.21 -8.07 8.04
C MET A 511 60.14 -8.83 9.37
N LYS A 512 60.23 -8.06 10.46
CA LYS A 512 60.16 -8.55 11.84
C LYS A 512 58.73 -8.69 12.38
N GLU A 513 57.68 -8.39 11.62
CA GLU A 513 56.29 -8.61 12.02
C GLU A 513 55.43 -9.12 10.84
N PRO A 514 54.61 -10.17 11.03
CA PRO A 514 53.87 -10.86 9.96
C PRO A 514 52.56 -10.15 9.53
N PHE A 515 52.33 -8.91 9.97
CA PHE A 515 51.25 -8.04 9.50
C PHE A 515 51.65 -6.57 9.61
N ILE A 516 51.27 -5.73 8.65
CA ILE A 516 51.46 -4.27 8.68
C ILE A 516 50.13 -3.62 9.06
N TRP A 517 49.98 -3.19 10.31
CA TRP A 517 48.80 -2.44 10.73
C TRP A 517 48.81 -1.03 10.08
N LYS A 518 48.20 -0.88 8.90
CA LYS A 518 48.05 0.44 8.25
C LYS A 518 46.90 1.22 8.86
N ARG A 519 47.19 1.89 9.98
CA ARG A 519 46.35 2.95 10.59
C ARG A 519 45.84 3.96 9.56
N ASP A 520 46.60 4.16 8.49
CA ASP A 520 46.26 5.06 7.38
C ASP A 520 45.04 4.61 6.59
N ASN A 521 44.83 3.30 6.38
CA ASN A 521 43.67 2.80 5.62
C ASN A 521 42.37 2.90 6.45
N LEU A 522 42.46 2.66 7.76
CA LEU A 522 41.34 2.85 8.69
C LEU A 522 40.99 4.33 8.87
N MET A 523 42.00 5.21 8.94
CA MET A 523 41.79 6.66 8.96
C MET A 523 41.24 7.17 7.62
N LEU A 524 41.67 6.61 6.48
CA LEU A 524 41.08 6.88 5.17
C LEU A 524 39.61 6.45 5.13
N PHE A 525 39.31 5.25 5.63
CA PHE A 525 37.94 4.73 5.77
C PHE A 525 37.05 5.64 6.62
N LEU A 526 37.47 6.00 7.83
CA LEU A 526 36.73 6.93 8.69
C LEU A 526 36.60 8.33 8.07
N SER A 527 37.62 8.77 7.31
CA SER A 527 37.63 10.05 6.61
C SER A 527 36.69 10.10 5.42
N PHE A 528 36.35 8.98 4.78
CA PHE A 528 35.39 8.96 3.67
C PHE A 528 33.99 8.52 4.14
N CYS A 529 33.87 7.45 4.92
CA CYS A 529 32.60 6.93 5.43
C CYS A 529 31.95 7.85 6.47
N GLY A 530 32.72 8.45 7.36
CA GLY A 530 32.19 9.35 8.39
C GLY A 530 31.47 10.55 7.76
N PRO A 531 32.13 11.31 6.88
CA PRO A 531 31.51 12.44 6.19
C PRO A 531 30.40 12.02 5.22
N LEU A 532 30.54 10.90 4.49
CA LEU A 532 29.50 10.45 3.57
C LEU A 532 28.21 10.06 4.33
N THR A 533 28.34 9.31 5.42
CA THR A 533 27.23 8.94 6.31
C THR A 533 26.63 10.18 6.99
N ALA A 534 27.47 11.10 7.44
CA ALA A 534 26.99 12.37 8.03
C ALA A 534 26.29 13.26 6.99
N ALA A 535 26.73 13.24 5.72
CA ALA A 535 26.12 13.99 4.63
C ALA A 535 24.80 13.36 4.17
N THR A 536 24.67 12.04 4.11
CA THR A 536 23.39 11.37 3.83
C THR A 536 22.39 11.60 4.97
N ILE A 537 22.81 11.42 6.23
CA ILE A 537 21.95 11.70 7.39
C ILE A 537 21.59 13.20 7.45
N GLY A 538 22.56 14.08 7.24
CA GLY A 538 22.37 15.53 7.24
C GLY A 538 21.47 16.02 6.11
N GLY A 539 21.65 15.48 4.89
CA GLY A 539 20.82 15.75 3.73
C GLY A 539 19.38 15.27 3.94
N TRP A 540 19.21 14.07 4.50
CA TRP A 540 17.90 13.54 4.86
C TRP A 540 17.21 14.40 5.93
N LEU A 541 17.91 14.73 7.03
CA LEU A 541 17.38 15.61 8.08
C LEU A 541 17.03 17.00 7.54
N PHE A 542 17.88 17.57 6.67
CA PHE A 542 17.63 18.85 6.03
C PHE A 542 16.39 18.79 5.13
N MET A 543 16.23 17.73 4.33
CA MET A 543 15.07 17.52 3.47
C MET A 543 13.79 17.36 4.30
N CYS A 544 13.83 16.56 5.38
CA CYS A 544 12.72 16.45 6.33
C CYS A 544 12.36 17.77 7.00
N VAL A 545 13.34 18.58 7.42
CA VAL A 545 13.12 19.90 8.02
C VAL A 545 12.58 20.90 7.00
N ARG A 546 13.06 20.84 5.76
CA ARG A 546 12.62 21.73 4.69
C ARG A 546 11.19 21.41 4.23
N LEU A 547 10.84 20.13 4.10
CA LEU A 547 9.47 19.69 3.85
C LEU A 547 8.54 20.13 4.99
N ARG A 548 8.96 19.99 6.26
CA ARG A 548 8.22 20.51 7.43
C ARG A 548 8.04 22.03 7.39
N ARG A 549 9.04 22.80 6.93
CA ARG A 549 8.96 24.26 6.82
C ARG A 549 8.08 24.71 5.65
N SER A 550 8.11 23.97 4.53
CA SER A 550 7.25 24.23 3.38
C SER A 550 5.78 23.97 3.71
N ALA A 551 5.49 22.85 4.39
CA ALA A 551 4.15 22.52 4.87
C ALA A 551 3.59 23.50 5.93
N ARG A 552 4.46 24.25 6.61
CA ARG A 552 4.07 25.32 7.56
C ARG A 552 3.91 26.70 6.92
N ARG A 553 4.45 26.92 5.71
CA ARG A 553 4.32 28.19 4.97
C ARG A 553 3.16 28.19 3.97
N GLY A 554 2.58 27.02 3.67
CA GLY A 554 1.38 26.86 2.86
C GLY A 554 0.08 26.76 3.69
N ARG A 555 0.06 27.31 4.90
CA ARG A 555 -1.14 27.40 5.76
C ARG A 555 -1.42 28.84 6.13
#